data_AF-A0A940I464-F1
#
_entry.id   AF-A0A940I464-F1
#
_cell.length_a   1.000
_cell.length_b   1.000
_cell.length_c   1.000
_cell.angle_alpha   90.00
_cell.angle_beta   90.00
_cell.angle_gamma   90.00
#
_symmetry.space_group_name_H-M   'P 1'
#
loop_
_entity.id
_entity.type
_entity.pdbx_description
1 polymer ?
#
loop_
_entity_poly.entity_id
_entity_poly.type
_entity_poly.pdbx_seq_one_letter_code
_entity_poly.pdbx_strand_id
1 'polypeptide(L)' 'MKCLKCNYIFSEEKKVCPKCGADMGMVFEKLGYFPPSTSKPFLTVEDFQEKSLFGLENKEEIVLEEE' A
#
# COMPACT_ATOMS: atom_id res chain seq x y z
N MET A 1 2.34 1.53 19.80
CA MET A 1 1.08 2.29 19.55
C MET A 1 1.24 3.75 19.94
N LYS A 2 0.68 4.68 19.16
CA LYS A 2 0.63 6.12 19.47
C LYS A 2 -0.80 6.51 19.85
N CYS A 3 -0.99 7.09 21.02
CA CYS A 3 -2.29 7.61 21.46
C CYS A 3 -2.74 8.76 20.56
N LEU A 4 -3.89 8.65 19.89
CA LEU A 4 -4.43 9.73 19.05
C LEU A 4 -4.87 10.98 19.85
N LYS A 5 -5.12 10.85 21.17
CA LYS A 5 -5.54 11.97 22.03
C LYS A 5 -4.38 12.76 22.62
N CYS A 6 -3.35 12.08 23.14
CA CYS A 6 -2.25 12.73 23.85
C CYS A 6 -0.87 12.52 23.23
N ASN A 7 -0.82 11.86 22.06
CA ASN A 7 0.39 11.54 21.30
C ASN A 7 1.44 10.70 22.05
N TYR A 8 1.11 10.17 23.23
CA TYR A 8 2.00 9.29 23.99
C TYR A 8 2.19 7.95 23.27
N ILE A 9 3.43 7.48 23.21
CA ILE A 9 3.79 6.20 22.59
C ILE A 9 3.92 5.15 23.70
N PHE A 10 3.24 4.01 23.52
CA PHE A 10 3.22 2.92 24.48
C PHE A 10 3.04 1.56 23.80
N SER A 11 3.29 0.49 24.55
CA SER A 11 3.20 -0.89 24.07
C SER A 11 1.81 -1.24 23.56
N GLU A 12 1.78 -2.02 22.49
CA GLU A 12 0.57 -2.47 21.81
C GLU A 12 -0.26 -3.46 22.65
N GLU A 13 0.29 -4.05 23.71
CA GLU A 13 -0.49 -4.93 24.60
C GLU A 13 -1.53 -4.18 25.44
N LYS A 14 -1.37 -2.86 25.62
CA LYS A 14 -2.26 -2.06 26.48
C LYS A 14 -3.40 -1.49 25.63
N LYS A 15 -4.63 -1.88 25.95
CA LYS A 15 -5.84 -1.33 25.31
C LYS A 15 -6.15 0.11 25.74
N VAL A 16 -5.62 0.56 26.87
CA VAL A 16 -5.86 1.91 27.42
C VAL A 16 -4.55 2.68 27.49
N CYS A 17 -4.56 3.94 27.07
CA CYS A 17 -3.40 4.81 27.15
C CYS A 17 -3.05 5.10 28.63
N PRO A 18 -1.83 4.79 29.10
CA PRO A 18 -1.45 4.98 30.50
C PRO A 18 -1.33 6.46 30.91
N LYS A 19 -1.22 7.38 29.94
CA LYS A 19 -1.05 8.82 30.21
C LYS A 19 -2.38 9.57 30.35
N CYS A 20 -3.39 9.20 29.55
CA CYS A 20 -4.65 9.96 29.48
C CYS A 20 -5.91 9.12 29.69
N GLY A 21 -5.78 7.80 29.91
CA GLY A 21 -6.92 6.90 30.12
C GLY A 21 -7.78 6.67 28.87
N ALA A 22 -7.34 7.14 27.69
CA ALA A 22 -8.09 6.95 26.46
C ALA A 22 -8.09 5.47 26.06
N ASP A 23 -9.29 4.91 25.84
CA ASP A 23 -9.46 3.58 25.28
C ASP A 23 -9.05 3.58 23.80
N MET A 24 -8.15 2.67 23.47
CA MET A 24 -7.59 2.43 22.15
C MET A 24 -8.02 1.06 21.62
N GLY A 25 -8.84 0.30 22.37
CA GLY A 25 -9.36 -1.03 22.00
C GLY A 25 -10.00 -1.08 20.61
N MET A 26 -10.77 -0.06 20.24
CA MET A 26 -11.38 0.03 18.90
C MET A 26 -10.35 0.24 17.78
N VAL A 27 -9.20 0.84 18.08
CA VAL A 27 -8.10 1.00 17.11
C VAL A 27 -7.45 -0.35 16.84
N PHE A 28 -7.31 -1.20 17.86
CA PHE A 28 -6.83 -2.58 17.70
C PHE A 28 -7.74 -3.42 16.80
N GLU A 29 -9.06 -3.34 17.00
CA GLU A 29 -10.01 -4.08 16.18
C GLU A 29 -9.98 -3.62 14.71
N LYS A 30 -9.77 -2.32 14.46
CA LYS A 30 -9.62 -1.80 13.09
C LYS A 30 -8.29 -2.20 12.45
N LEU A 31 -7.19 -2.22 13.18
CA LEU A 31 -5.88 -2.63 12.65
C LEU A 31 -5.77 -4.16 12.47
N GLY A 32 -6.50 -4.93 13.27
CA GLY A 32 -6.59 -6.39 13.13
C GLY A 32 -7.42 -6.86 11.93
N TYR A 33 -8.07 -5.94 11.20
CA TYR A 33 -8.76 -6.28 9.96
C TYR A 33 -7.74 -6.45 8.83
N PHE A 34 -7.17 -7.65 8.75
CA PHE A 34 -6.42 -8.06 7.56
C PHE A 34 -7.41 -8.26 6.41
N PRO A 35 -7.18 -7.65 5.23
CA PRO A 35 -8.01 -7.91 4.07
C PRO A 35 -7.99 -9.42 3.74
N PRO A 36 -9.07 -9.96 3.14
CA PRO A 36 -9.09 -11.35 2.72
C PRO A 36 -7.92 -11.62 1.78
N SER A 37 -7.35 -12.82 1.87
CA SER A 37 -6.29 -13.25 0.95
C SER A 37 -6.82 -13.19 -0.49
N THR A 38 -6.05 -12.53 -1.36
CA THR A 38 -6.33 -12.55 -2.79
C THR A 38 -5.97 -13.93 -3.35
N SER A 39 -6.81 -14.45 -4.25
CA SER A 39 -6.53 -15.70 -4.96
C SER A 39 -5.41 -15.56 -6.00
N LYS A 40 -5.10 -14.33 -6.40
CA LYS A 40 -4.07 -14.00 -7.40
C LYS A 40 -2.82 -13.45 -6.71
N PRO A 41 -1.62 -13.82 -7.17
CA PRO A 41 -0.38 -13.28 -6.61
C PRO A 41 -0.28 -11.77 -6.84
N PHE A 42 0.40 -11.08 -5.93
CA PHE A 42 0.61 -9.63 -5.99
C PHE A 42 1.58 -9.21 -7.10
N LEU A 43 2.60 -10.03 -7.35
CA LEU A 43 3.58 -9.84 -8.43
C LEU A 43 3.46 -10.98 -9.42
N THR A 44 3.65 -10.66 -10.69
CA THR A 44 3.79 -11.65 -11.77
C THR A 44 5.21 -11.63 -12.32
N VAL A 45 5.57 -12.61 -13.15
CA VAL A 45 6.95 -12.70 -13.69
C VAL A 45 7.27 -11.49 -14.57
N GLU A 46 6.26 -10.89 -15.19
CA GLU A 46 6.36 -9.69 -16.01
C GLU A 46 6.83 -8.47 -15.21
N ASP A 47 6.55 -8.39 -13.91
CA ASP A 47 6.96 -7.27 -13.05
C ASP A 47 8.49 -7.24 -12.81
N PHE A 48 9.16 -8.38 -13.01
CA PHE A 48 10.62 -8.50 -12.85
C PHE A 48 11.38 -8.27 -14.14
N GLN A 49 10.67 -8.07 -15.27
CA GLN A 49 11.33 -7.77 -16.54
C GLN A 49 11.79 -6.31 -16.51
N GLU A 50 13.10 -6.10 -16.56
CA GLU A 50 13.66 -4.76 -16.83
C GLU A 50 13.12 -4.29 -18.17
N LYS A 51 12.30 -3.23 -18.15
CA LYS A 51 11.90 -2.54 -19.37
C LYS A 51 13.16 -1.87 -19.93
N SER A 52 13.81 -2.53 -20.89
CA SER A 52 14.83 -1.87 -21.67
C SER A 52 14.19 -0.68 -22.36
N LEU A 53 14.66 0.53 -22.06
CA LEU A 53 14.23 1.75 -22.73
C LEU A 53 14.71 1.79 -24.21
N PHE A 54 15.43 0.77 -24.66
CA PHE A 54 15.94 0.61 -26.02
C PHE A 54 14.92 -0.06 -26.96
N GLY A 55 13.70 0.48 -27.00
CA GLY A 55 12.63 -0.08 -27.84
C GLY A 55 11.42 0.81 -28.09
N LEU A 56 11.48 2.10 -27.72
CA LEU A 56 10.53 3.11 -28.20
C LEU A 56 11.01 3.70 -29.54
N GLU A 57 11.43 2.84 -30.45
CA GLU A 57 11.64 3.22 -31.85
C GLU A 57 10.81 2.29 -32.73
N ASN A 58 9.89 2.91 -33.47
CA ASN A 58 9.21 2.40 -34.67
C ASN A 58 7.92 1.59 -34.45
N LYS A 59 6.86 2.26 -33.99
CA LYS A 59 5.49 2.03 -34.51
C LYS A 59 4.70 3.34 -34.52
N GLU A 60 5.07 4.25 -35.41
CA GLU A 60 4.10 5.18 -36.02
C GLU A 60 4.15 4.91 -37.53
N GLU A 61 3.22 4.09 -38.00
CA GLU A 61 2.83 4.05 -39.41
C GLU A 61 2.25 5.43 -39.75
N ILE A 62 3.05 6.27 -40.42
CA ILE A 62 2.54 7.47 -41.09
C ILE A 62 2.10 7.02 -42.48
N VAL A 63 0.79 6.89 -42.66
CA VAL A 63 0.12 6.64 -43.93
C VAL A 63 -0.33 7.98 -44.53
N LEU A 64 0.26 8.34 -45.68
CA LEU A 64 -0.24 9.20 -46.80
C LEU A 64 -0.58 10.68 -46.45
N GLU A 65 -0.35 11.69 -47.29
CA GLU A 65 -0.65 11.82 -48.73
C GLU A 65 0.36 12.77 -49.41
N GLU A 66 0.79 12.43 -50.63
CA GLU A 66 1.43 13.35 -51.58
C GLU A 66 0.32 14.07 -52.37
N GLU A 67 0.32 15.41 -52.38
CA GLU A 67 -0.03 16.28 -53.53
C GLU A 67 0.41 17.74 -53.29
#